data_AF-A0A6L3T7D6-F1
#
_entry.id   AF-A0A6L3T7D6-F1
#
_cell.length_a   1.000
_cell.length_b   1.000
_cell.length_c   1.000
_cell.angle_alpha   90.00
_cell.angle_beta   90.00
_cell.angle_gamma   90.00
#
_symmetry.space_group_name_H-M   'P 1'
#
loop_
_entity.id
_entity.type
_entity.pdbx_description
1 polymer ?
#
loop_
_entity_poly.entity_id
_entity_poly.type
_entity_poly.pdbx_seq_one_letter_code
_entity_poly.pdbx_strand_id
1 'polypeptide(L)' 'MPPRPSAEIPQSPTIEAIAAAYLEAAKGDPALAMRRIIQDALTDLCEAERRTLRRDRLISHGYVRGTFEARR' A
#
# COMPACT_ATOMS: atom_id res chain seq x y z
N MET A 1 -19.36 16.30 -29.05
CA MET A 1 -18.20 15.86 -28.25
C MET A 1 -18.47 14.43 -27.80
N PRO A 2 -17.69 13.43 -28.21
CA PRO A 2 -17.89 12.08 -27.71
C PRO A 2 -17.48 12.01 -26.23
N PRO A 3 -18.15 11.18 -25.41
CA PRO A 3 -17.76 10.97 -24.02
C PRO A 3 -16.36 10.36 -23.99
N ARG A 4 -15.49 10.91 -23.13
CA ARG A 4 -14.16 10.32 -22.86
C ARG A 4 -14.37 8.88 -22.38
N PRO A 5 -13.58 7.90 -22.85
CA PRO A 5 -13.66 6.54 -22.32
C PRO A 5 -13.45 6.65 -20.80
N SER A 6 -14.46 6.24 -20.04
CA SER A 6 -14.37 6.10 -18.59
C SER A 6 -13.08 5.37 -18.30
N ALA A 7 -12.18 6.00 -17.53
CA ALA A 7 -10.94 5.38 -17.09
C ALA A 7 -11.29 3.98 -16.57
N GLU A 8 -10.84 2.94 -17.27
CA GLU A 8 -10.95 1.58 -16.80
C GLU A 8 -10.29 1.56 -15.43
N ILE A 9 -11.11 1.51 -14.38
CA ILE A 9 -10.63 1.28 -13.03
C ILE A 9 -9.93 -0.07 -13.13
N PRO A 10 -8.60 -0.15 -12.92
CA PRO A 10 -7.90 -1.42 -13.04
C PRO A 10 -8.63 -2.39 -12.14
N GLN A 11 -9.20 -3.44 -12.73
CA GLN A 11 -9.89 -4.45 -11.95
C GLN A 11 -8.86 -5.00 -10.97
N SER A 12 -9.13 -4.81 -9.67
CA SER A 12 -8.22 -5.31 -8.64
C SER A 12 -8.08 -6.81 -8.88
N PRO A 13 -6.86 -7.33 -9.02
CA PRO A 13 -6.67 -8.73 -9.36
C PRO A 13 -7.35 -9.59 -8.31
N THR A 14 -8.17 -10.55 -8.77
CA THR A 14 -8.82 -11.52 -7.88
C THR A 14 -7.75 -12.24 -7.05
N ILE A 15 -8.10 -12.61 -5.81
CA ILE A 15 -7.20 -13.35 -4.90
C ILE A 15 -6.56 -14.56 -5.60
N GLU A 16 -7.35 -15.27 -6.41
CA GLU A 16 -6.91 -16.42 -7.22
C GLU A 16 -5.82 -16.05 -8.24
N ALA A 17 -5.93 -14.89 -8.90
CA ALA A 17 -4.94 -14.41 -9.86
C ALA A 17 -3.62 -14.02 -9.17
N ILE A 18 -3.71 -13.41 -7.98
CA ILE A 18 -2.53 -13.09 -7.17
C ILE A 18 -1.83 -14.37 -6.71
N ALA A 19 -2.58 -15.33 -6.17
CA ALA A 19 -2.05 -16.61 -5.73
C ALA A 19 -1.38 -17.39 -6.87
N ALA A 20 -2.02 -17.41 -8.06
CA ALA A 20 -1.47 -18.04 -9.25
C ALA A 20 -0.14 -17.39 -9.68
N ALA A 21 -0.06 -16.05 -9.70
CA ALA A 21 1.17 -15.34 -10.05
C ALA A 21 2.34 -15.70 -9.11
N TYR A 22 2.07 -15.83 -7.81
CA TYR A 22 3.07 -16.24 -6.82
C TYR A 22 3.51 -17.70 -6.97
N LEU A 23 2.59 -18.60 -7.34
CA LEU A 23 2.89 -20.00 -7.59
C LEU A 23 3.74 -20.17 -8.86
N GLU A 24 3.42 -19.45 -9.93
CA GLU A 24 4.22 -19.39 -11.16
C GLU A 24 5.63 -18.85 -10.86
N ALA A 25 5.73 -17.76 -10.10
CA ALA A 25 7.02 -17.20 -9.68
C ALA A 25 7.84 -18.14 -8.79
N ALA A 26 7.17 -19.06 -8.09
CA ALA A 26 7.78 -20.11 -7.28
C ALA A 26 8.04 -21.41 -8.06
N LYS A 27 7.86 -21.43 -9.38
CA LYS A 27 8.02 -22.62 -10.24
C LYS A 27 7.18 -23.81 -9.78
N GLY A 28 5.97 -23.54 -9.25
CA GLY A 28 5.06 -24.56 -8.75
C GLY A 28 5.35 -25.04 -7.32
N ASP A 29 6.29 -24.45 -6.58
CA ASP A 29 6.49 -24.74 -5.16
C ASP A 29 5.51 -23.90 -4.28
N PRO A 30 4.45 -24.51 -3.72
CA PRO A 30 3.45 -23.78 -2.93
C PRO A 30 4.01 -23.26 -1.60
N ALA A 31 4.99 -23.95 -0.99
CA ALA A 31 5.58 -23.52 0.27
C ALA A 31 6.50 -22.30 0.07
N LEU A 32 7.19 -22.23 -1.07
CA LEU A 32 7.93 -21.03 -1.47
C LEU A 32 7.00 -19.88 -1.84
N ALA A 33 5.93 -20.14 -2.62
CA ALA A 33 4.94 -19.15 -2.98
C ALA A 33 4.32 -18.49 -1.74
N MET A 34 3.90 -19.30 -0.77
CA MET A 34 3.27 -18.80 0.45
C MET A 34 4.21 -17.98 1.33
N ARG A 35 5.49 -18.41 1.46
CA ARG A 35 6.51 -17.61 2.16
C ARG A 35 6.73 -16.25 1.49
N ARG A 36 6.72 -16.20 0.16
CA ARG A 36 6.84 -14.94 -0.60
C ARG A 36 5.63 -14.03 -0.42
N ILE A 37 4.41 -14.57 -0.51
CA ILE A 37 3.17 -13.80 -0.26
C ILE A 37 3.20 -13.16 1.13
N ILE A 38 3.57 -13.92 2.16
CA ILE A 38 3.65 -13.42 3.53
C ILE A 38 4.74 -12.35 3.67
N GLN A 39 5.92 -12.57 3.06
CA GLN A 39 7.01 -11.61 3.10
C GLN A 39 6.63 -10.28 2.44
N ASP A 40 5.94 -10.33 1.30
CA ASP A 40 5.48 -9.16 0.57
C ASP A 40 4.43 -8.38 1.39
N ALA A 41 3.43 -9.08 1.93
CA ALA A 41 2.41 -8.48 2.79
C ALA A 41 2.99 -7.82 4.05
N LEU A 42 4.00 -8.42 4.68
CA LEU A 42 4.70 -7.82 5.82
C LEU A 42 5.54 -6.61 5.41
N THR A 43 6.10 -6.62 4.20
CA THR A 43 6.85 -5.48 3.66
C THR A 43 5.92 -4.31 3.39
N ASP A 44 4.77 -4.57 2.76
CA ASP A 44 3.70 -3.59 2.53
C ASP A 44 3.19 -3.00 3.85
N LEU A 45 3.00 -3.82 4.88
CA LEU A 45 2.62 -3.35 6.21
C LEU A 45 3.69 -2.43 6.80
N CYS A 46 4.96 -2.83 6.78
CA CYS A 46 6.07 -2.00 7.26
C CYS A 46 6.18 -0.69 6.46
N GLU A 47 5.90 -0.70 5.16
CA GLU A 47 5.85 0.51 4.34
C GLU A 47 4.69 1.42 4.70
N ALA A 48 3.49 0.85 4.91
CA ALA A 48 2.32 1.58 5.33
C ALA A 48 2.55 2.23 6.70
N GLU A 49 3.07 1.49 7.68
CA GLU A 49 3.41 2.00 9.02
C GLU A 49 4.44 3.13 8.95
N ARG A 50 5.49 2.97 8.14
CA ARG A 50 6.49 4.04 7.92
C ARG A 50 5.86 5.30 7.31
N ARG A 51 4.89 5.17 6.40
CA ARG A 51 4.16 6.32 5.83
C ARG A 51 3.27 6.99 6.87
N THR A 52 2.60 6.22 7.74
CA THR A 52 1.74 6.74 8.80
C THR A 52 2.55 7.47 9.86
N LEU A 53 3.63 6.87 10.38
CA LEU A 53 4.52 7.52 11.35
C LEU A 53 5.15 8.82 10.82
N ARG A 54 5.46 8.87 9.52
CA ARG A 54 5.93 10.11 8.87
C ARG A 54 4.83 11.17 8.75
N ARG A 55 3.58 10.77 8.47
CA ARG A 55 2.42 11.69 8.46
C ARG A 55 2.12 12.22 9.85
N ASP A 56 2.13 11.38 10.87
CA ASP A 56 1.85 11.80 12.25
C ASP A 56 2.93 12.74 12.80
N ARG A 57 4.19 12.53 12.39
CA ARG A 57 5.30 13.45 12.72
C ARG A 57 5.15 14.82 12.04
N LEU A 58 4.62 14.87 10.81
CA LEU A 58 4.31 16.12 10.11
C LEU A 58 3.07 16.82 10.68
N ILE A 59 2.04 16.07 11.10
CA ILE A 59 0.87 16.60 11.80
C ILE A 59 1.30 17.19 13.14
N SER A 60 2.15 16.49 13.89
CA SER A 60 2.67 16.97 15.19
C SER A 60 3.49 18.26 15.04
N HIS A 61 4.34 18.38 14.01
CA HIS A 61 5.09 19.62 13.75
C HIS A 61 4.21 20.76 13.23
N GLY A 62 3.22 20.48 12.38
CA GLY A 62 2.27 21.47 11.87
C GLY A 62 1.29 21.97 12.93
N TYR A 63 0.86 21.11 13.84
CA TYR A 63 -0.03 21.44 14.96
C TYR A 63 0.69 22.26 16.05
N VAL A 64 1.97 21.97 16.31
CA VAL A 64 2.80 22.79 17.22
C VAL A 64 3.03 24.19 16.65
N ARG A 65 3.19 24.35 15.32
CA ARG A 65 3.27 25.71 14.72
C ARG A 65 1.95 26.47 14.77
N GLY A 66 0.82 25.81 14.53
CA GLY A 66 -0.51 26.46 14.60
C GLY A 66 -0.92 26.89 16.01
N THR A 67 -0.43 26.21 17.05
CA THR A 67 -0.69 26.58 18.46
C THR A 67 0.30 27.62 19.00
N PHE A 68 1.50 27.73 18.43
CA PHE A 68 2.48 28.75 18.83
C PHE A 68 2.25 30.11 18.17
N GLU A 69 1.58 30.18 17.01
CA GLU A 69 1.17 31.45 16.37
C GLU A 69 -0.19 31.98 16.87
N ALA A 70 -1.04 31.14 17.46
CA ALA A 70 -2.34 31.56 18.03
C ALA A 70 -2.24 32.18 19.44
N ARG A 71 -1.02 32.48 19.91
CA ARG A 71 -0.77 33.14 21.21
C ARG A 71 0.31 34.21 21.06
N ARG A 72 0.04 35.21 20.22
CA ARG A 72 0.66 36.54 20.30
C ARG A 72 -0.38 37.62 20.08
#